data_AF-A0A7C9HSM5-F1
#
_entry.id   AF-A0A7C9HSM5-F1
#
_cell.length_a   1.000
_cell.length_b   1.000
_cell.length_c   1.000
_cell.angle_alpha   90.00
_cell.angle_beta   90.00
_cell.angle_gamma   90.00
#
_symmetry.space_group_name_H-M   'P 1'
#
loop_
_entity.id
_entity.type
_entity.pdbx_description
1 polymer ?
#
loop_
_entity_poly.entity_id
_entity_poly.type
_entity_poly.pdbx_seq_one_letter_code
_entity_poly.pdbx_strand_id
1 'polypeptide(L)'
;MSAASSITSDIVSLRMSHCRAEHAARSAQYHLAVLHYRTCLEVAECREDCRAVEFFALKLAHCYDRMGLGQKAASFRALADSSEPPLLG
;
A
#
# COMPACT_ATOMS: atom_id res chain seq x y z
N MET A 1 29.12 11.91 5.53
CA MET A 1 28.76 10.52 5.84
C MET A 1 27.52 10.61 6.73
N SER A 2 26.29 10.20 6.42
CA SER A 2 25.78 9.25 5.42
C SER A 2 24.28 9.54 5.18
N ALA A 3 23.95 10.21 4.07
CA ALA A 3 22.55 10.33 3.62
C ALA A 3 22.00 8.98 3.09
N ALA A 4 22.88 8.03 2.79
CA ALA A 4 22.51 6.67 2.39
C ALA A 4 21.90 5.83 3.53
N SER A 5 22.20 6.19 4.79
CA SER A 5 21.77 5.42 5.97
C SER A 5 20.30 5.64 6.34
N SER A 6 19.72 6.80 6.03
CA SER A 6 18.28 7.03 6.23
C SER A 6 17.44 6.27 5.21
N ILE A 7 17.81 6.35 3.91
CA ILE A 7 17.11 5.69 2.80
C ILE A 7 17.09 4.15 2.98
N THR A 8 18.17 3.57 3.49
CA THR A 8 18.24 2.13 3.79
C THR A 8 17.45 1.73 5.03
N SER A 9 17.35 2.60 6.05
CA SER A 9 16.44 2.40 7.18
C SER A 9 14.97 2.43 6.72
N ASP A 10 14.64 3.30 5.78
CA ASP A 10 13.29 3.48 5.26
C ASP A 10 12.83 2.29 4.40
N ILE A 11 13.72 1.69 3.59
CA ILE A 11 13.36 0.51 2.81
C ILE A 11 13.19 -0.75 3.67
N VAL A 12 14.00 -0.92 4.73
CA VAL A 12 13.82 -2.04 5.67
C VAL A 12 12.50 -1.87 6.44
N SER A 13 12.21 -0.67 6.91
CA SER A 13 10.95 -0.36 7.60
C SER A 13 9.74 -0.60 6.71
N LEU A 14 9.80 -0.19 5.43
CA LEU A 14 8.75 -0.47 4.44
C LEU A 14 8.54 -1.97 4.24
N ARG A 15 9.61 -2.75 4.05
CA ARG A 15 9.52 -4.21 3.87
C ARG A 15 8.96 -4.90 5.10
N MET A 16 9.36 -4.46 6.30
CA MET A 16 8.82 -5.00 7.55
C MET A 16 7.33 -4.68 7.71
N SER A 17 6.90 -3.46 7.38
CA SER A 17 5.48 -3.08 7.37
C SER A 17 4.67 -3.91 6.38
N HIS A 18 5.18 -4.13 5.16
CA HIS A 18 4.53 -4.99 4.18
C HIS A 18 4.43 -6.45 4.67
N CYS A 19 5.51 -7.03 5.21
CA CYS A 19 5.47 -8.38 5.77
C CYS A 19 4.45 -8.52 6.90
N ARG A 20 4.34 -7.51 7.78
CA ARG A 20 3.33 -7.47 8.85
C ARG A 20 1.91 -7.38 8.29
N ALA A 21 1.70 -6.53 7.27
CA ALA A 21 0.42 -6.38 6.60
C ALA A 21 -0.06 -7.71 5.99
N GLU A 22 0.84 -8.38 5.26
CA GLU A 22 0.61 -9.66 4.62
C GLU A 22 0.31 -10.77 5.64
N HIS A 23 1.04 -10.81 6.76
CA HIS A 23 0.75 -11.75 7.84
C HIS A 23 -0.63 -11.49 8.46
N ALA A 24 -0.95 -10.23 8.77
CA ALA A 24 -2.25 -9.85 9.34
C ALA A 24 -3.41 -10.19 8.38
N ALA A 25 -3.24 -9.96 7.08
CA ALA A 25 -4.24 -10.30 6.07
C ALA A 25 -4.47 -11.82 5.99
N ARG A 26 -3.41 -12.63 6.03
CA ARG A 26 -3.51 -14.10 6.07
C ARG A 26 -4.17 -14.62 7.34
N SER A 27 -3.93 -13.95 8.47
CA SER A 27 -4.54 -14.28 9.77
C SER A 27 -5.95 -13.68 9.95
N ALA A 28 -6.57 -13.16 8.88
CA ALA A 28 -7.89 -12.49 8.90
C ALA A 28 -7.99 -11.27 9.84
N GLN A 29 -6.87 -10.70 10.27
CA GLN A 29 -6.78 -9.48 11.07
C GLN A 29 -6.79 -8.25 10.15
N TYR A 30 -7.88 -8.09 9.39
CA TYR A 30 -7.95 -7.10 8.31
C TYR A 30 -7.75 -5.64 8.78
N HIS A 31 -8.19 -5.30 9.98
CA HIS A 31 -7.95 -3.97 10.57
C HIS A 31 -6.45 -3.65 10.72
N LEU A 32 -5.67 -4.65 11.16
CA LEU A 32 -4.23 -4.52 11.32
C LEU A 32 -3.51 -4.53 9.96
N ALA A 33 -4.00 -5.36 9.03
CA ALA A 33 -3.50 -5.37 7.65
C ALA A 33 -3.67 -3.99 7.00
N VAL A 34 -4.85 -3.37 7.13
CA VAL A 34 -5.14 -2.03 6.63
C VAL A 34 -4.21 -0.99 7.24
N LEU A 35 -3.95 -1.02 8.54
CA LEU A 35 -3.03 -0.09 9.20
C LEU A 35 -1.65 -0.13 8.54
N HIS A 36 -1.09 -1.33 8.37
CA HIS A 36 0.23 -1.50 7.79
C HIS A 36 0.27 -1.21 6.28
N TYR A 37 -0.75 -1.58 5.51
CA TYR A 37 -0.83 -1.24 4.09
C TYR A 37 -0.96 0.26 3.84
N ARG A 38 -1.67 1.01 4.70
CA ARG A 38 -1.74 2.47 4.58
C ARG A 38 -0.38 3.12 4.74
N THR A 39 0.41 2.70 5.72
CA THR A 39 1.80 3.18 5.86
C THR A 39 2.63 2.86 4.62
N CYS A 40 2.45 1.68 4.02
CA CYS A 40 3.18 1.34 2.78
C CYS A 40 2.72 2.20 1.59
N LEU A 41 1.42 2.49 1.50
CA LEU A 41 0.84 3.36 0.47
C LEU A 41 1.37 4.79 0.59
N GLU A 42 1.36 5.38 1.79
CA GLU A 42 1.88 6.74 2.03
C GLU A 42 3.36 6.86 1.62
N VAL A 43 4.17 5.83 1.90
CA VAL A 43 5.58 5.80 1.48
C VAL A 43 5.72 5.63 -0.02
N ALA A 44 4.85 4.84 -0.66
CA ALA A 44 4.82 4.68 -2.12
C ALA A 44 4.44 6.00 -2.82
N GLU A 45 3.45 6.73 -2.28
CA GLU A 45 3.05 8.07 -2.76
C GLU A 45 4.19 9.07 -2.59
N CYS A 46 4.85 9.11 -1.42
CA CYS A 46 6.01 9.98 -1.18
C CYS A 46 7.19 9.70 -2.13
N ARG A 47 7.29 8.47 -2.64
CA ARG A 47 8.34 8.06 -3.58
C ARG A 47 7.91 8.15 -5.04
N GLU A 48 6.67 8.60 -5.30
CA GLU A 48 6.06 8.68 -6.63
C GLU A 48 6.08 7.32 -7.38
N ASP A 49 6.11 6.21 -6.63
CA ASP A 49 6.12 4.85 -7.20
C ASP A 49 4.69 4.42 -7.52
N CYS A 50 4.24 4.79 -8.72
CA CYS A 50 2.92 4.49 -9.27
C CYS A 50 2.55 3.01 -9.14
N ARG A 51 3.48 2.09 -9.40
CA ARG A 51 3.23 0.64 -9.32
C ARG A 51 3.05 0.17 -7.88
N ALA A 52 3.83 0.71 -6.96
CA ALA A 52 3.68 0.40 -5.54
C ALA A 52 2.37 0.98 -4.98
N VAL A 53 1.98 2.19 -5.41
CA VAL A 53 0.69 2.81 -5.08
C VAL A 53 -0.46 1.92 -5.52
N GLU A 54 -0.48 1.50 -6.80
CA GLU A 54 -1.48 0.59 -7.35
C GLU A 54 -1.56 -0.72 -6.55
N PHE A 55 -0.41 -1.36 -6.31
CA PHE A 55 -0.34 -2.60 -5.55
C PHE A 55 -0.93 -2.47 -4.14
N PHE A 56 -0.54 -1.44 -3.39
CA PHE A 56 -1.01 -1.25 -2.02
C PHE A 56 -2.48 -0.80 -1.98
N ALA A 57 -2.93 -0.02 -2.96
CA ALA A 57 -4.32 0.38 -3.11
C ALA A 57 -5.23 -0.85 -3.36
N LEU A 58 -4.83 -1.77 -4.24
CA LEU A 58 -5.56 -3.03 -4.47
C LEU A 58 -5.60 -3.91 -3.21
N LYS A 59 -4.50 -4.00 -2.46
CA LYS A 59 -4.45 -4.75 -1.19
C LYS A 59 -5.39 -4.14 -0.14
N LEU A 60 -5.44 -2.81 -0.03
CA LEU A 60 -6.37 -2.10 0.83
C LEU A 60 -7.82 -2.33 0.42
N ALA A 61 -8.11 -2.24 -0.88
CA ALA A 61 -9.44 -2.52 -1.40
C ALA A 61 -9.90 -3.94 -1.03
N HIS A 62 -9.04 -4.94 -1.20
CA HIS A 62 -9.36 -6.31 -0.80
C HIS A 62 -9.65 -6.42 0.70
N CYS A 63 -8.83 -5.81 1.56
CA CYS A 63 -9.05 -5.86 3.01
C CYS A 63 -10.38 -5.20 3.41
N TYR A 64 -10.72 -4.06 2.81
CA TYR A 64 -11.99 -3.39 3.09
C TYR A 64 -13.20 -4.18 2.58
N ASP A 65 -13.08 -4.84 1.43
CA ASP A 65 -14.11 -5.71 0.87
C ASP A 65 -14.38 -6.91 1.81
N ARG A 66 -13.32 -7.54 2.32
CA ARG A 66 -13.42 -8.64 3.32
C ARG A 66 -14.06 -8.20 4.64
N MET A 67 -14.04 -6.91 4.95
CA MET A 67 -14.69 -6.33 6.13
C MET A 67 -16.13 -5.86 5.85
N GLY A 68 -16.65 -6.03 4.63
CA GLY A 68 -17.98 -5.54 4.24
C GLY A 68 -18.04 -4.03 3.94
N LEU A 69 -16.90 -3.36 3.82
CA LEU A 69 -16.78 -1.92 3.54
C LEU A 69 -16.63 -1.64 2.04
N GLY A 70 -17.58 -2.14 1.24
CA GLY A 70 -17.50 -2.14 -0.23
C GLY A 70 -17.32 -0.76 -0.87
N GLN A 71 -17.97 0.29 -0.34
CA GLN A 71 -17.78 1.66 -0.83
C GLN A 71 -16.32 2.12 -0.67
N LYS A 72 -15.71 1.82 0.47
CA LYS A 72 -14.32 2.17 0.74
C LYS A 72 -13.38 1.35 -0.13
N ALA A 73 -13.69 0.06 -0.33
CA ALA A 73 -12.96 -0.78 -1.27
C ALA A 73 -12.98 -0.21 -2.69
N ALA A 74 -14.13 0.26 -3.16
CA ALA A 74 -14.27 0.87 -4.50
C ALA A 74 -13.40 2.13 -4.65
N SER A 75 -13.33 3.00 -3.63
CA SER A 75 -12.45 4.19 -3.67
C SER A 75 -10.98 3.81 -3.83
N PHE A 76 -10.51 2.75 -3.16
CA PHE A 76 -9.13 2.28 -3.32
C PHE A 76 -8.88 1.55 -4.64
N ARG A 77 -9.89 0.88 -5.23
CA ARG A 77 -9.77 0.34 -6.60
C ARG A 77 -9.64 1.47 -7.61
N ALA A 78 -10.47 2.50 -7.49
CA ALA A 78 -10.37 3.68 -8.35
C ALA A 78 -9.00 4.35 -8.24
N LEU A 79 -8.43 4.45 -7.03
CA LEU A 79 -7.07 4.96 -6.82
C LEU A 79 -6.01 4.13 -7.55
N ALA A 80 -6.14 2.79 -7.52
CA ALA A 80 -5.23 1.90 -8.25
C ALA A 80 -5.34 2.10 -9.76
N ASP A 81 -6.57 2.17 -10.30
CA ASP A 81 -6.83 2.38 -11.72
C ASP A 81 -6.40 3.78 -12.21
N SER A 82 -6.35 4.77 -11.31
CA SER A 82 -5.94 6.15 -11.63
C SER A 82 -4.43 6.31 -11.87
N SER A 83 -3.63 5.30 -11.50
CA SER A 83 -2.17 5.34 -11.59
C SER A 83 -1.62 5.02 -12.99
N GLU A 84 -2.49 4.95 -14.00
CA GLU A 84 -2.10 4.71 -15.39
C GLU A 84 -1.22 5.87 -15.89
N PRO A 85 0.01 5.61 -16.37
CA PRO A 85 0.85 6.67 -16.93
C PRO A 85 0.17 7.23 -18.19
N PRO A 86 0.30 8.54 -18.46
CA PRO A 86 -0.33 9.13 -19.64
C PRO A 86 0.16 8.39 -20.89
N LEU A 87 -0.79 7.84 -21.65
CA LEU A 87 -0.54 7.30 -22.97
C LEU A 87 0.21 8.36 -23.79
N LEU A 88 1.47 8.06 -24.13
CA LEU A 88 2.28 8.80 -25.09
C LEU A 88 1.49 8.91 -26.41
N GLY A 89 1.03 10.12 -26.73
CA GLY A 89 0.60 10.54 -28.06
C GLY A 89 1.72 11.29 -28.76
#